data_AF-A0AAU9DDH3-F1
#
_entry.id   AF-A0AAU9DDH3-F1
#
_cell.length_a   1.000
_cell.length_b   1.000
_cell.length_c   1.000
_cell.angle_alpha   90.00
_cell.angle_beta   90.00
_cell.angle_gamma   90.00
#
_symmetry.space_group_name_H-M   'P 1'
#
loop_
_entity.id
_entity.type
_entity.pdbx_description
1 polymer ?
#
loop_
_entity_poly.entity_id
_entity_poly.type
_entity_poly.pdbx_seq_one_letter_code
_entity_poly.pdbx_strand_id
1 'polypeptide(L)'
;MENKDIRWIQRFSNFKRAFEQLKDAVELTKKRELSNLEKQGLIQAFEYTHELSWKVLKDFLESKGNQNIYGSRDAVKEAFKFNLGTFKK
;
A
#
# COMPACT_ATOMS: atom_id res chain seq x y z
N MET A 1 -9.62 -7.60 27.91
CA MET A 1 -9.28 -6.42 27.09
C MET A 1 -9.54 -6.83 25.65
N GLU A 2 -10.63 -6.34 25.05
CA GLU A 2 -10.95 -6.64 23.65
C GLU A 2 -9.86 -6.04 22.77
N ASN A 3 -8.96 -6.90 22.31
CA ASN A 3 -8.05 -6.56 21.23
C ASN A 3 -8.91 -6.46 19.97
N LYS A 4 -9.53 -5.29 19.74
CA LYS A 4 -10.23 -5.02 18.49
C LYS A 4 -9.18 -5.20 17.41
N ASP A 5 -9.23 -6.32 16.71
CA ASP A 5 -8.44 -6.59 15.53
C ASP A 5 -8.86 -5.56 14.47
N ILE A 6 -8.23 -4.40 14.53
CA ILE A 6 -8.48 -3.32 13.59
C ILE A 6 -7.82 -3.76 12.28
N ARG A 7 -8.65 -4.31 11.39
CA ARG A 7 -8.28 -4.89 10.09
C ARG A 7 -7.30 -4.03 9.30
N TRP A 8 -7.49 -2.70 9.29
CA TRP A 8 -6.60 -1.79 8.57
C TRP A 8 -5.20 -1.72 9.18
N ILE A 9 -5.04 -1.90 10.51
CA ILE A 9 -3.73 -1.93 11.18
C ILE A 9 -2.96 -3.17 10.78
N GLN A 10 -3.60 -4.34 10.78
CA GLN A 10 -2.98 -5.59 10.32
C GLN A 10 -2.56 -5.48 8.85
N ARG A 11 -3.45 -4.96 8.00
CA ARG A 11 -3.15 -4.78 6.58
C ARG A 11 -2.06 -3.74 6.35
N PHE A 12 -1.99 -2.70 7.17
CA PHE A 12 -0.93 -1.70 7.12
C PHE A 12 0.43 -2.31 7.50
N SER A 13 0.47 -3.22 8.48
CA SER A 13 1.68 -4.00 8.79
C SER A 13 2.15 -4.82 7.58
N ASN A 14 1.24 -5.48 6.88
CA ASN A 14 1.55 -6.23 5.66
C ASN A 14 2.04 -5.30 4.53
N PHE A 15 1.41 -4.15 4.34
CA PHE A 15 1.85 -3.13 3.39
C PHE A 15 3.27 -2.63 3.70
N LYS A 16 3.62 -2.40 4.97
CA LYS A 16 4.99 -1.98 5.33
C LYS A 16 6.03 -3.02 4.92
N ARG A 17 5.76 -4.30 5.19
CA ARG A 17 6.67 -5.39 4.81
C ARG A 17 6.83 -5.49 3.29
N ALA A 18 5.72 -5.36 2.57
CA ALA A 18 5.69 -5.31 1.12
C ALA A 18 6.54 -4.16 0.56
N PHE A 19 6.35 -2.98 1.13
CA PHE A 19 7.05 -1.76 0.72
C PHE A 19 8.56 -1.85 0.97
N GLU A 20 9.00 -2.41 2.10
CA GLU A 20 10.44 -2.63 2.34
C GLU A 20 11.04 -3.61 1.32
N GLN A 21 10.35 -4.70 0.96
CA GLN A 21 10.83 -5.61 -0.09
C GLN A 21 10.94 -4.94 -1.46
N LEU A 22 9.94 -4.11 -1.83
CA LEU A 22 9.99 -3.33 -3.06
C LEU A 22 11.16 -2.36 -3.05
N LYS A 23 11.39 -1.68 -1.93
CA LYS A 23 12.52 -0.75 -1.75
C LYS A 23 13.85 -1.47 -1.89
N ASP A 24 14.02 -2.63 -1.26
CA ASP A 24 15.23 -3.44 -1.37
C ASP A 24 15.48 -3.88 -2.82
N ALA A 25 14.43 -4.30 -3.53
CA ALA A 25 14.51 -4.67 -4.94
C ALA A 25 14.91 -3.46 -5.83
N VAL A 26 14.38 -2.27 -5.54
CA VAL A 26 14.78 -1.02 -6.22
C VAL A 26 16.24 -0.67 -5.92
N GLU A 27 16.70 -0.78 -4.67
CA GLU A 27 18.10 -0.54 -4.31
C GLU A 27 19.05 -1.53 -4.99
N LEU A 28 18.63 -2.77 -5.20
CA LEU A 28 19.40 -3.77 -5.94
C LEU A 28 19.64 -3.32 -7.40
N THR A 29 18.64 -2.69 -8.04
CA THR A 29 18.77 -2.18 -9.42
C THR A 29 19.83 -1.08 -9.57
N LYS A 30 20.09 -0.33 -8.49
CA LYS A 30 21.13 0.70 -8.46
C LYS A 30 22.53 0.13 -8.30
N LYS A 31 22.65 -1.08 -7.75
CA LYS A 31 23.92 -1.75 -7.48
C LYS A 31 24.41 -2.56 -8.68
N ARG A 32 23.50 -3.17 -9.42
CA ARG A 32 23.82 -3.97 -10.62
C ARG A 32 22.60 -4.14 -11.52
N GLU A 33 22.85 -4.64 -12.73
CA GLU A 33 21.76 -5.11 -13.57
C GLU A 33 21.06 -6.32 -12.94
N LEU A 34 19.74 -6.33 -13.07
CA LEU A 34 18.89 -7.44 -12.66
C LEU A 34 18.80 -8.50 -13.77
N SER A 35 18.79 -9.76 -13.37
CA SER A 35 18.37 -10.86 -14.23
C SER A 35 16.89 -10.73 -14.62
N ASN A 36 16.46 -11.45 -15.66
CA ASN A 36 15.06 -11.44 -16.08
C ASN A 36 14.10 -11.89 -14.96
N LEU A 37 14.50 -12.89 -14.16
CA LEU A 37 13.71 -13.36 -13.03
C LEU A 37 13.58 -12.28 -11.94
N GLU A 38 14.67 -11.56 -11.66
CA GLU A 38 14.65 -10.47 -10.69
C GLU A 38 13.83 -9.27 -11.18
N LYS A 39 13.88 -8.96 -12.49
CA LYS A 39 13.00 -7.95 -13.11
C LYS A 39 11.53 -8.33 -12.94
N GLN A 40 11.18 -9.60 -13.17
CA GLN A 40 9.83 -10.11 -12.89
C GLN A 40 9.46 -10.02 -11.42
N GLY A 41 10.37 -10.39 -10.51
CA GLY A 41 10.18 -10.27 -9.06
C GLY A 41 9.93 -8.82 -8.62
N LEU A 42 10.64 -7.86 -9.21
CA LEU A 42 10.43 -6.43 -8.97
C LEU A 42 9.05 -5.95 -9.44
N ILE A 43 8.61 -6.38 -10.63
CA ILE A 43 7.27 -6.06 -11.14
C ILE A 43 6.19 -6.62 -10.22
N GLN A 44 6.31 -7.89 -9.83
CA GLN A 44 5.40 -8.53 -8.89
C GLN A 44 5.40 -7.77 -7.54
N ALA A 45 6.58 -7.37 -7.06
CA ALA A 45 6.74 -6.57 -5.85
C ALA A 45 5.99 -5.24 -5.90
N PHE A 46 6.07 -4.55 -7.02
CA PHE A 46 5.33 -3.33 -7.24
C PHE A 46 3.82 -3.57 -7.24
N GLU A 47 3.33 -4.58 -7.99
CA GLU A 47 1.90 -4.88 -8.11
C GLU A 47 1.26 -5.22 -6.77
N TYR A 48 1.86 -6.14 -6.00
CA TYR A 48 1.26 -6.53 -4.72
C TYR A 48 1.38 -5.43 -3.67
N THR A 49 2.44 -4.62 -3.70
CA THR A 49 2.58 -3.46 -2.79
C THR A 49 1.53 -2.41 -3.09
N HIS A 50 1.30 -2.09 -4.36
CA HIS A 50 0.25 -1.16 -4.78
C HIS A 50 -1.14 -1.66 -4.38
N GLU A 51 -1.42 -2.95 -4.61
CA GLU A 51 -2.65 -3.63 -4.22
C GLU A 51 -2.92 -3.55 -2.71
N LEU A 52 -1.89 -3.78 -1.89
CA LEU A 52 -2.00 -3.63 -0.44
C LEU A 52 -2.26 -2.18 -0.02
N SER A 53 -1.61 -1.20 -0.68
CA SER A 53 -1.75 0.21 -0.31
C SER A 53 -3.20 0.70 -0.41
N TRP A 54 -3.90 0.39 -1.51
CA TRP A 54 -5.26 0.87 -1.68
C TRP A 54 -6.25 0.10 -0.81
N LYS A 55 -5.98 -1.18 -0.52
CA LYS A 55 -6.78 -1.96 0.42
C LYS A 55 -6.64 -1.44 1.85
N VAL A 56 -5.44 -1.00 2.26
CA VAL A 56 -5.24 -0.32 3.55
C VAL A 56 -6.04 0.97 3.60
N LEU A 57 -5.97 1.76 2.52
CA LEU A 57 -6.69 3.02 2.43
C LEU A 57 -8.20 2.82 2.49
N LYS A 58 -8.71 1.82 1.77
CA LYS A 58 -10.11 1.39 1.83
C LYS A 58 -10.51 1.01 3.24
N ASP A 59 -9.83 0.05 3.87
CA ASP A 59 -10.19 -0.43 5.21
C ASP A 59 -10.09 0.71 6.25
N PHE A 60 -9.14 1.65 6.08
CA PHE A 60 -9.03 2.83 6.92
C PHE A 60 -10.23 3.77 6.77
N LEU A 61 -10.60 4.11 5.54
CA LEU A 61 -11.74 4.99 5.26
C LEU A 61 -13.07 4.34 5.69
N GLU A 62 -13.23 3.04 5.48
CA GLU A 62 -14.36 2.27 6.00
C GLU A 62 -14.45 2.35 7.54
N SER A 63 -13.31 2.26 8.24
CA SER A 63 -13.26 2.44 9.69
C SER A 63 -13.62 3.85 10.17
N LYS A 64 -13.57 4.85 9.27
CA LYS A 64 -13.96 6.24 9.52
C LYS A 64 -15.42 6.54 9.13
N GLY A 65 -16.17 5.54 8.67
CA GLY A 65 -17.58 5.68 8.30
C GLY A 65 -17.83 5.93 6.82
N ASN A 66 -16.80 5.93 5.97
CA ASN A 66 -16.98 6.02 4.52
C ASN A 66 -17.31 4.65 3.93
N GLN A 67 -18.48 4.53 3.32
CA GLN A 67 -18.88 3.34 2.57
C GLN A 67 -18.90 3.70 1.07
N ASN A 68 -18.67 2.72 0.20
CA ASN A 68 -18.58 2.83 -1.28
C ASN A 68 -17.19 3.12 -1.89
N ILE A 69 -16.15 2.41 -1.43
CA ILE A 69 -14.84 2.40 -2.10
C ILE A 69 -14.69 1.10 -2.92
N TYR A 70 -14.79 1.21 -4.23
CA TYR A 70 -14.79 0.06 -5.14
C TYR A 70 -13.43 -0.22 -5.78
N GLY A 71 -12.50 0.74 -5.77
CA GLY A 71 -11.16 0.53 -6.32
C GLY A 71 -10.13 1.55 -5.86
N SER A 72 -8.89 1.37 -6.32
CA SER A 72 -7.74 2.21 -5.94
C SER A 72 -7.95 3.70 -6.23
N ARG A 73 -8.55 4.03 -7.38
CA ARG A 73 -8.88 5.40 -7.76
C ARG A 73 -9.85 6.05 -6.78
N ASP A 74 -10.88 5.32 -6.35
CA ASP A 74 -11.89 5.85 -5.43
C ASP A 74 -11.32 5.99 -4.02
N ALA A 75 -10.52 5.02 -3.59
CA ALA A 75 -9.81 5.06 -2.32
C ALA A 75 -8.93 6.31 -2.20
N VAL A 76 -8.16 6.60 -3.25
CA VAL A 76 -7.29 7.79 -3.32
C VAL A 76 -8.10 9.08 -3.32
N LYS A 77 -9.17 9.17 -4.13
CA LYS A 77 -10.05 10.36 -4.16
C LYS A 77 -10.68 10.64 -2.80
N GLU A 78 -11.19 9.61 -2.13
CA GLU A 78 -11.77 9.76 -0.78
C GLU A 78 -10.70 10.15 0.23
N ALA A 79 -9.50 9.57 0.18
CA ALA A 79 -8.40 9.97 1.06
C ALA A 79 -8.00 11.44 0.92
N PHE A 80 -8.04 11.98 -0.30
CA PHE A 80 -7.82 13.41 -0.54
C PHE A 80 -8.87 14.29 0.15
N LYS A 81 -10.15 13.87 0.19
CA LYS A 81 -11.21 14.61 0.92
C LYS A 81 -10.96 14.65 2.43
N PHE A 82 -10.28 13.64 2.97
CA PHE A 82 -9.90 13.55 4.38
C PHE A 82 -8.54 14.19 4.70
N ASN A 83 -7.95 14.94 3.77
CA ASN A 83 -6.59 15.54 3.88
C ASN A 83 -5.46 14.53 4.12
N LEU A 84 -5.68 13.23 3.97
CA LEU A 84 -4.67 12.19 4.20
C LEU A 84 -3.58 12.18 3.10
N GLY A 85 -3.88 12.76 1.93
CA GLY A 85 -2.97 12.90 0.79
C GLY A 85 -2.29 14.26 0.66
N THR A 86 -2.35 15.13 1.67
CA THR A 86 -1.71 16.45 1.56
C THR A 86 -0.22 16.40 1.89
N PHE A 87 0.61 16.36 0.84
CA PHE A 87 1.90 17.05 0.85
C PHE A 87 1.61 18.56 0.93
N LYS A 88 1.32 19.07 2.14
CA LYS A 88 1.49 20.50 2.39
C LYS A 88 3.00 20.75 2.36
N LYS A 89 3.44 21.48 1.33
CA LYS A 89 4.69 22.24 1.38
C LYS A 89 4.67 23.19 2.57
#